data_AF-A0A0B5BDV7-F1
#
_entry.id   AF-A0A0B5BDV7-F1
#
_cell.length_a   1.000
_cell.length_b   1.000
_cell.length_c   1.000
_cell.angle_alpha   90.00
_cell.angle_beta   90.00
_cell.angle_gamma   90.00
#
_symmetry.space_group_name_H-M   'P 1'
#
loop_
_entity.id
_entity.type
_entity.pdbx_description
1 polymer ?
#
loop_
_entity_poly.entity_id
_entity_poly.type
_entity_poly.pdbx_seq_one_letter_code
_entity_poly.pdbx_strand_id
1 'polypeptide(L)'
;MEITPTLGIAIMMNNYFHDVATALLAASAFVLYAVYRVEESCTGPGATEFFLKTYRRMVRLARFALAWIVLGGIPRTIFYTRFEWANAAGKGQVPALIVKHILMVILVAGGVWGWRKLQRKVARCSSAS
;
A
#
# COMPACT_ATOMS: atom_id res chain seq x y z
N MET A 1 3.30 -21.53 23.69
CA MET A 1 3.31 -20.10 24.05
C MET A 1 1.89 -19.61 24.14
N GLU A 2 1.42 -19.37 25.35
CA GLU A 2 0.24 -18.54 25.60
C GLU A 2 0.55 -17.10 25.20
N ILE A 3 -0.37 -16.46 24.49
CA ILE A 3 -0.20 -15.07 24.08
C ILE A 3 -0.86 -14.21 25.15
N THR A 4 -0.08 -13.38 25.84
CA THR A 4 -0.62 -12.42 26.80
C THR A 4 -1.64 -11.48 26.12
N PRO A 5 -2.67 -10.99 26.83
CA PRO A 5 -3.67 -10.10 26.24
C PRO A 5 -3.07 -8.87 25.55
N THR A 6 -2.03 -8.28 26.14
CA THR A 6 -1.32 -7.11 25.59
C THR A 6 -0.61 -7.42 24.28
N LEU A 7 0.09 -8.56 24.20
CA LEU A 7 0.71 -9.02 22.95
C LEU A 7 -0.35 -9.31 21.88
N GLY A 8 -1.50 -9.87 22.26
CA GLY A 8 -2.60 -10.10 21.33
C GLY A 8 -3.15 -8.80 20.73
N ILE A 9 -3.34 -7.77 21.55
CA ILE A 9 -3.75 -6.43 21.09
C ILE A 9 -2.71 -5.85 20.14
N ALA A 10 -1.42 -5.94 20.46
CA ALA A 10 -0.35 -5.44 19.61
C ALA A 10 -0.31 -6.12 18.23
N ILE A 11 -0.51 -7.44 18.17
CA ILE A 11 -0.59 -8.20 16.91
C ILE A 11 -1.80 -7.76 16.10
N MET A 12 -2.97 -7.61 16.73
CA MET A 12 -4.16 -7.11 16.03
C MET A 12 -3.96 -5.70 15.48
N MET A 13 -3.39 -4.79 16.27
CA MET A 13 -3.05 -3.44 15.82
C MET A 13 -2.10 -3.47 14.63
N ASN A 14 -1.07 -4.31 14.66
CA ASN A 14 -0.17 -4.51 13.53
C ASN A 14 -0.93 -4.97 12.26
N ASN A 15 -1.86 -5.90 12.38
CA ASN A 15 -2.67 -6.36 11.25
C ASN A 15 -3.51 -5.23 10.65
N TYR A 16 -4.11 -4.37 11.49
CA TYR A 16 -4.81 -3.17 11.02
C TYR A 16 -3.87 -2.19 10.33
N PHE A 17 -2.69 -1.90 10.90
CA PHE A 17 -1.72 -1.00 10.28
C PHE A 17 -1.19 -1.54 8.95
N HIS A 18 -0.98 -2.85 8.85
CA HIS A 18 -0.62 -3.52 7.60
C HIS A 18 -1.71 -3.34 6.53
N ASP A 19 -2.99 -3.48 6.91
CA ASP A 19 -4.13 -3.29 6.01
C ASP A 19 -4.21 -1.82 5.53
N VAL A 20 -4.04 -0.86 6.44
CA VAL A 20 -4.02 0.57 6.12
C VAL A 20 -2.83 0.92 5.22
N ALA A 21 -1.64 0.38 5.49
CA ALA A 21 -0.45 0.59 4.66
C ALA A 21 -0.68 0.06 3.23
N THR A 22 -1.34 -1.08 3.08
CA THR A 22 -1.74 -1.64 1.78
C THR A 22 -2.65 -0.69 1.01
N ALA A 23 -3.69 -0.18 1.66
CA ALA A 23 -4.60 0.79 1.05
C ALA A 23 -3.88 2.11 0.69
N LEU A 24 -2.99 2.59 1.55
CA LEU A 24 -2.23 3.83 1.36
C LEU A 24 -1.29 3.74 0.15
N LEU A 25 -0.62 2.60 -0.02
CA LEU A 25 0.25 2.34 -1.17
C LEU A 25 -0.56 2.42 -2.48
N ALA A 26 -1.71 1.74 -2.53
CA ALA A 26 -2.58 1.74 -3.71
C ALA A 26 -3.20 3.13 -3.98
N ALA A 27 -3.72 3.79 -2.94
CA ALA A 27 -4.33 5.12 -3.05
C ALA A 27 -3.31 6.17 -3.52
N SER A 28 -2.08 6.14 -2.99
CA SER A 28 -1.03 7.07 -3.41
C SER A 28 -0.66 6.91 -4.90
N ALA A 29 -0.61 5.67 -5.40
CA ALA A 29 -0.39 5.40 -6.83
C ALA A 29 -1.57 5.93 -7.67
N PHE A 30 -2.81 5.72 -7.20
CA PHE A 30 -4.01 6.17 -7.90
C PHE A 30 -4.11 7.70 -7.97
N VAL A 31 -3.91 8.40 -6.84
CA VAL A 31 -3.95 9.88 -6.79
C VAL A 31 -2.91 10.47 -7.73
N LEU A 32 -1.68 9.95 -7.70
CA LEU A 32 -0.61 10.45 -8.55
C LEU A 32 -0.88 10.14 -10.03
N TYR A 33 -1.49 9.00 -10.33
CA TYR A 33 -1.96 8.67 -11.68
C TYR A 33 -3.11 9.58 -12.15
N ALA A 34 -4.05 9.94 -11.27
CA ALA A 34 -5.16 10.82 -11.59
C ALA A 34 -4.70 12.26 -11.86
N VAL A 35 -3.86 12.82 -10.98
CA VAL A 35 -3.21 14.13 -11.19
C VAL A 35 -2.47 14.15 -12.52
N TYR A 36 -1.73 13.08 -12.79
CA TYR A 36 -0.99 12.93 -14.04
C TYR A 36 -1.89 12.84 -15.29
N ARG A 37 -3.06 12.19 -15.21
CA ARG A 37 -3.99 12.09 -16.37
C ARG A 37 -4.64 13.42 -16.74
N VAL A 38 -4.78 14.32 -15.78
CA VAL A 38 -5.26 15.70 -16.03
C VAL A 38 -4.17 16.52 -16.72
N GLU A 39 -2.91 16.24 -16.44
CA GLU A 39 -1.75 16.96 -16.98
C GLU A 39 -1.05 16.12 -18.06
N GLU A 40 -1.74 15.90 -19.17
CA GLU A 40 -1.30 14.95 -20.21
C GLU A 40 -0.04 15.41 -20.97
N SER A 41 0.22 16.72 -20.97
CA SER A 41 1.36 17.34 -21.62
C SER A 41 2.21 18.06 -20.57
N CYS A 42 3.46 17.62 -20.40
CA CYS A 42 4.48 18.26 -19.57
C CYS A 42 4.94 19.59 -20.22
N THR A 43 4.00 20.46 -20.60
CA THR A 43 4.19 21.63 -21.45
C THR A 43 4.10 22.95 -20.69
N GLY A 44 3.67 22.92 -19.42
CA GLY A 44 3.66 24.08 -18.53
C GLY A 44 4.78 24.01 -17.48
N PRO A 45 5.68 25.02 -17.37
CA PRO A 45 6.73 25.05 -16.35
C PRO A 45 6.19 24.91 -14.91
N GLY A 46 5.09 25.59 -14.59
CA GLY A 46 4.50 25.55 -13.25
C GLY A 46 3.77 24.25 -12.91
N ALA A 47 3.16 23.60 -13.90
CA ALA A 47 2.41 22.36 -13.71
C ALA A 47 3.37 21.17 -13.52
N THR A 48 4.44 21.12 -14.34
CA THR A 48 5.52 20.14 -14.19
C THR A 48 6.22 20.27 -12.83
N GLU A 49 6.49 21.49 -12.37
CA GLU A 49 7.09 21.74 -11.06
C GLU A 49 6.18 21.27 -9.91
N PHE A 50 4.88 21.56 -9.99
CA PHE A 50 3.90 21.10 -9.02
C PHE A 50 3.83 19.57 -8.96
N PHE A 51 3.79 18.89 -10.12
CA PHE A 51 3.78 17.44 -10.21
C PHE A 51 5.06 16.84 -9.60
N LEU A 52 6.25 17.38 -9.90
CA LEU A 52 7.52 16.89 -9.36
C LEU A 52 7.65 17.11 -7.84
N LYS A 53 7.14 18.24 -7.32
CA LYS A 53 7.09 18.48 -5.86
C LYS A 53 6.15 17.50 -5.17
N THR A 54 4.97 17.27 -5.75
CA THR A 54 3.96 16.32 -5.24
C THR A 54 4.50 14.89 -5.27
N TYR A 55 5.09 14.48 -6.39
CA TYR A 55 5.73 13.18 -6.57
C TYR A 55 6.77 12.89 -5.47
N ARG A 56 7.69 13.84 -5.20
CA ARG A 56 8.73 13.66 -4.18
C ARG A 56 8.18 13.42 -2.78
N ARG A 57 7.05 14.06 -2.42
CA ARG A 57 6.38 13.82 -1.14
C ARG A 57 5.68 12.45 -1.12
N MET A 58 4.97 12.12 -2.20
CA MET A 58 4.25 10.85 -2.32
C MET A 58 5.18 9.63 -2.34
N VAL A 59 6.39 9.74 -2.90
CA VAL A 59 7.39 8.65 -2.87
C VAL A 59 7.78 8.28 -1.44
N ARG A 60 7.93 9.24 -0.52
CA ARG A 60 8.24 8.94 0.88
C ARG A 60 7.12 8.14 1.53
N LEU A 61 5.88 8.57 1.29
CA LEU A 61 4.67 7.90 1.78
C LEU A 61 4.57 6.46 1.26
N ALA A 62 4.78 6.26 -0.05
CA ALA A 62 4.74 4.94 -0.67
C ALA A 62 5.87 4.02 -0.18
N ARG A 63 7.08 4.55 0.01
CA ARG A 63 8.22 3.78 0.57
C ARG A 63 7.95 3.39 2.02
N PHE A 64 7.42 4.31 2.82
CA PHE A 64 7.02 4.01 4.19
C PHE A 64 5.95 2.92 4.23
N ALA A 65 4.89 3.07 3.43
CA ALA A 65 3.82 2.09 3.32
C ALA A 65 4.35 0.71 2.89
N LEU A 66 5.20 0.66 1.86
CA LEU A 66 5.79 -0.59 1.39
C LEU A 66 6.70 -1.24 2.44
N ALA A 67 7.52 -0.45 3.13
CA ALA A 67 8.35 -0.97 4.22
C ALA A 67 7.49 -1.56 5.35
N TRP A 68 6.40 -0.88 5.72
CA TRP A 68 5.48 -1.37 6.75
C TRP A 68 4.72 -2.62 6.31
N ILE A 69 4.31 -2.74 5.04
CA ILE A 69 3.68 -3.96 4.50
C ILE A 69 4.62 -5.15 4.68
N VAL A 70 5.91 -4.99 4.36
CA VAL A 70 6.89 -6.07 4.53
C VAL A 70 7.12 -6.37 6.01
N LEU A 71 7.43 -5.36 6.81
CA LEU A 71 7.77 -5.53 8.23
C LEU A 71 6.59 -6.01 9.07
N GLY A 72 5.42 -5.40 8.90
CA GLY A 72 4.18 -5.78 9.56
C GLY A 72 3.58 -7.07 9.04
N GLY A 73 3.95 -7.49 7.83
CA GLY A 73 3.59 -8.80 7.26
C GLY A 73 4.21 -9.97 8.02
N ILE A 74 5.44 -9.79 8.53
CA ILE A 74 6.17 -10.84 9.28
C ILE A 74 5.38 -11.36 10.50
N PRO A 75 5.06 -10.52 11.51
CA PRO A 75 4.30 -10.99 12.68
C PRO A 75 2.91 -11.50 12.27
N ARG A 76 2.30 -10.90 11.25
CA ARG A 76 1.00 -11.35 10.74
C ARG A 76 1.06 -12.79 10.21
N THR A 77 2.06 -13.13 9.41
CA THR A 77 2.23 -14.49 8.88
C THR A 77 2.52 -15.49 10.00
N ILE A 78 3.36 -15.13 10.97
CA ILE A 78 3.69 -16.00 12.11
C ILE A 78 2.45 -16.32 12.95
N PHE A 79 1.58 -15.33 13.19
CA PHE A 79 0.41 -15.47 14.05
C PHE A 79 -0.92 -15.69 13.30
N TYR A 80 -0.86 -15.90 11.98
CA TYR A 80 -2.03 -16.00 11.09
C TYR A 80 -3.05 -17.04 11.55
N THR A 81 -2.59 -18.25 11.87
CA THR A 81 -3.47 -19.37 12.24
C THR A 81 -4.28 -19.09 13.50
N ARG A 82 -3.74 -18.27 14.41
CA ARG A 82 -4.34 -17.99 15.72
C ARG A 82 -5.31 -16.83 15.71
N PHE A 83 -4.98 -15.73 15.02
CA PHE A 83 -5.79 -14.52 15.04
C PHE A 83 -6.74 -14.39 13.85
N GLU A 84 -6.36 -14.89 12.68
CA GLU A 84 -7.18 -14.75 11.46
C GLU A 84 -7.89 -16.05 11.14
N TRP A 85 -7.17 -17.16 11.01
CA TRP A 85 -7.77 -18.43 10.62
C TRP A 85 -8.72 -19.00 11.68
N ALA A 86 -8.30 -19.10 12.95
CA ALA A 86 -9.14 -19.66 14.00
C ALA A 86 -10.45 -18.87 14.20
N ASN A 87 -10.37 -17.54 14.16
CA ASN A 87 -11.56 -16.68 14.25
C ASN A 87 -12.46 -16.82 13.00
N ALA A 88 -11.88 -16.91 11.80
CA ALA A 88 -12.66 -17.06 10.57
C ALA A 88 -13.30 -18.45 10.46
N ALA A 89 -12.57 -19.52 10.76
CA ALA A 89 -13.07 -20.88 10.75
C ALA A 89 -14.17 -21.09 11.80
N GLY A 90 -13.97 -20.57 13.02
CA GLY A 90 -14.96 -20.64 14.08
C GLY A 90 -16.25 -19.87 13.80
N LYS A 91 -16.25 -18.92 12.86
CA LYS A 91 -17.41 -18.10 12.47
C LYS A 91 -17.92 -18.37 11.05
N GLY A 92 -17.39 -19.38 10.34
CA GLY A 92 -17.74 -19.67 8.94
C GLY A 92 -17.35 -18.57 7.95
N GLN A 93 -16.40 -17.70 8.29
CA GLN A 93 -15.96 -16.54 7.50
C GLN A 93 -14.72 -16.80 6.64
N VAL A 94 -14.32 -18.06 6.48
CA VAL A 94 -13.18 -18.45 5.62
C VAL A 94 -13.29 -17.89 4.20
N PRO A 95 -14.46 -17.92 3.53
CA PRO A 95 -14.59 -17.30 2.20
C PRO A 95 -14.27 -15.80 2.19
N ALA A 96 -14.74 -15.05 3.19
CA ALA A 96 -14.46 -13.62 3.31
C ALA A 96 -12.96 -13.36 3.55
N LEU A 97 -12.30 -14.22 4.34
CA LEU A 97 -10.85 -14.14 4.57
C LEU A 97 -10.06 -14.37 3.28
N ILE A 98 -10.49 -15.30 2.43
CA ILE A 98 -9.86 -15.54 1.11
C ILE A 98 -10.01 -14.30 0.22
N VAL A 99 -11.22 -13.74 0.10
CA VAL A 99 -11.47 -12.54 -0.70
C VAL A 99 -10.59 -11.39 -0.21
N LYS A 100 -10.46 -11.20 1.10
CA LYS A 100 -9.57 -10.20 1.69
C LYS A 100 -8.13 -10.36 1.17
N HIS A 101 -7.56 -11.56 1.21
CA HIS A 101 -6.18 -11.78 0.78
C HIS A 101 -6.00 -11.53 -0.72
N ILE A 102 -6.94 -11.95 -1.56
CA ILE A 102 -6.91 -11.68 -3.00
C ILE A 102 -6.91 -10.17 -3.25
N LEU A 103 -7.82 -9.44 -2.60
CA LEU A 103 -7.89 -7.98 -2.70
C LEU A 103 -6.58 -7.32 -2.26
N MET A 104 -6.00 -7.75 -1.14
CA MET A 104 -4.73 -7.19 -0.65
C MET A 104 -3.58 -7.42 -1.64
N VAL A 105 -3.47 -8.63 -2.21
CA VAL A 105 -2.44 -8.92 -3.22
C VAL A 105 -2.63 -8.04 -4.45
N ILE A 106 -3.86 -7.87 -4.92
CA ILE A 106 -4.17 -6.99 -6.06
C ILE A 106 -3.78 -5.54 -5.75
N LEU A 107 -4.11 -5.03 -4.56
CA LEU A 107 -3.79 -3.66 -4.17
C LEU A 107 -2.27 -3.42 -4.07
N VAL A 108 -1.53 -4.35 -3.47
CA VAL A 108 -0.06 -4.24 -3.40
C VAL A 108 0.56 -4.32 -4.79
N ALA A 109 0.20 -5.35 -5.58
CA ALA A 109 0.76 -5.54 -6.92
C ALA A 109 0.42 -4.38 -7.85
N GLY A 110 -0.83 -3.94 -7.85
CA GLY A 110 -1.31 -2.78 -8.62
C GLY A 110 -0.66 -1.47 -8.18
N GLY A 111 -0.53 -1.25 -6.87
CA GLY A 111 0.17 -0.09 -6.32
C GLY A 111 1.63 -0.04 -6.73
N VAL A 112 2.37 -1.14 -6.57
CA VAL A 112 3.79 -1.25 -6.98
C VAL A 112 3.94 -1.05 -8.49
N TRP A 113 3.08 -1.67 -9.30
CA TRP A 113 3.10 -1.52 -10.75
C TRP A 113 2.82 -0.07 -11.18
N GLY A 114 1.81 0.56 -10.57
CA GLY A 114 1.48 1.97 -10.80
C GLY A 114 2.66 2.89 -10.47
N TRP A 115 3.31 2.67 -9.34
CA TRP A 115 4.52 3.42 -8.94
C TRP A 115 5.68 3.26 -9.92
N ARG A 116 5.94 2.05 -10.42
CA ARG A 116 6.97 1.81 -11.46
C ARG A 116 6.63 2.52 -12.77
N LYS A 117 5.36 2.52 -13.18
CA LYS A 117 4.90 3.23 -14.39
C LYS A 117 5.08 4.74 -14.25
N LEU A 118 4.75 5.29 -13.07
CA LEU A 118 4.93 6.71 -12.76
C LEU A 118 6.40 7.12 -12.72
N GLN A 119 7.29 6.31 -12.12
CA GLN A 119 8.74 6.54 -12.12
C GLN A 119 9.31 6.71 -13.53
N ARG A 120 8.97 5.80 -14.44
CA ARG A 120 9.41 5.85 -15.84
C ARG A 120 8.93 7.12 -16.55
N LYS A 121 7.85 7.72 -16.09
CA LYS A 121 7.26 8.91 -16.70
C LYS A 121 7.82 10.20 -16.14
N VAL A 122 8.02 10.27 -14.82
CA VAL A 122 8.75 11.35 -14.14
C VAL A 122 10.15 11.51 -14.74
N ALA A 123 10.84 10.40 -15.02
CA ALA A 123 12.15 10.44 -15.68
C ALA A 123 12.11 11.14 -17.04
N ARG A 124 11.01 11.02 -17.81
CA ARG A 124 10.86 11.70 -19.11
C ARG A 124 10.57 13.19 -18.96
N CYS A 125 9.69 13.57 -18.03
CA CYS A 125 9.36 14.99 -17.85
C CYS A 125 10.51 15.76 -17.18
N SER A 126 11.29 15.11 -16.30
CA SER A 126 12.51 15.70 -15.73
C SER A 126 13.65 15.87 -16.73
N SER A 127 13.68 15.13 -17.84
CA SER A 127 14.67 15.31 -18.91
C SER A 127 14.23 16.33 -19.98
N ALA A 128 12.96 16.72 -19.97
CA ALA A 128 12.37 17.69 -20.91
C ALA A 128 12.22 19.10 -20.32
N SER A 129 12.35 19.23 -19.00
CA SER A 129 12.42 20.48 -18.23
C SER A 129 13.86 20.92 -18.02
#